data_AF-A0A6J7LNT0-F1
#
_entry.id   AF-A0A6J7LNT0-F1
#
_cell.length_a   1.000
_cell.length_b   1.000
_cell.length_c   1.000
_cell.angle_alpha   90.00
_cell.angle_beta   90.00
_cell.angle_gamma   90.00
#
_symmetry.space_group_name_H-M   'P 1'
#
loop_
_entity.id
_entity.type
_entity.pdbx_description
1 polymer ?
#
loop_
_entity_poly.entity_id
_entity_poly.type
_entity_poly.pdbx_seq_one_letter_code
_entity_poly.pdbx_strand_id
1 'polypeptide(L)' 'MASWAHLEITVDDQGNVEVGGYNADPEALVADTESWEDLLTSLGVNGWELVQVIPGVETTYWFKRQS' A
#
# COMPACT_ATOMS: atom_id res chain seq x y z
N MET A 1 -15.06 -13.82 -12.44
CA MET A 1 -14.70 -12.38 -12.45
C MET A 1 -13.37 -12.31 -11.73
N ALA A 2 -12.32 -11.76 -12.35
CA ALA A 2 -11.04 -11.63 -11.65
C ALA A 2 -11.19 -10.52 -10.60
N SER A 3 -11.46 -10.88 -9.35
CA SER A 3 -11.47 -9.94 -8.22
C SER A 3 -10.02 -9.66 -7.85
N TRP A 4 -9.45 -8.61 -8.42
CA TRP A 4 -8.14 -8.12 -8.00
C TRP A 4 -8.34 -6.78 -7.28
N ALA A 5 -7.48 -6.54 -6.29
CA ALA A 5 -7.42 -5.30 -5.56
C ALA A 5 -6.11 -4.58 -5.89
N HIS A 6 -6.19 -3.25 -5.95
CA HIS A 6 -5.06 -2.35 -6.11
C HIS A 6 -4.93 -1.48 -4.88
N LEU A 7 -3.71 -1.29 -4.41
CA LEU A 7 -3.39 -0.41 -3.31
C LEU A 7 -2.18 0.42 -3.71
N GLU A 8 -2.24 1.70 -3.44
CA GLU A 8 -1.16 2.66 -3.65
C GLU A 8 -0.83 3.32 -2.32
N ILE A 9 0.45 3.32 -1.97
CA ILE A 9 0.95 3.98 -0.76
C ILE A 9 1.96 5.01 -1.22
N THR A 10 1.68 6.27 -1.01
CA THR A 10 2.59 7.38 -1.30
C THR A 10 3.20 7.85 0.02
N VAL A 11 4.52 7.94 0.06
CA VAL A 11 5.28 8.44 1.21
C VAL A 11 6.07 9.67 0.79
N ASP A 12 5.83 10.80 1.45
CA ASP A 12 6.56 12.04 1.17
C ASP A 12 7.93 12.10 1.87
N ASP A 13 8.71 13.15 1.58
CA ASP A 13 10.02 13.36 2.19
C ASP A 13 9.99 13.67 3.70
N GLN A 14 8.80 13.98 4.23
CA GLN A 14 8.55 14.23 5.65
C GLN A 14 8.10 12.97 6.39
N GLY A 15 7.83 11.87 5.68
CA GLY A 15 7.31 10.61 6.21
C GLY A 15 5.79 10.58 6.37
N ASN A 16 5.05 11.52 5.78
CA ASN A 16 3.60 11.44 5.70
C ASN A 16 3.20 10.36 4.69
N VAL A 17 2.11 9.68 4.99
CA VAL A 17 1.63 8.54 4.20
C VAL A 17 0.24 8.84 3.68
N GLU A 18 0.07 8.69 2.38
CA GLU A 18 -1.23 8.65 1.73
C GLU A 18 -1.50 7.24 1.22
N VAL A 19 -2.66 6.69 1.57
CA VAL A 19 -3.07 5.35 1.16
C VAL A 19 -4.31 5.45 0.29
N GLY A 20 -4.17 5.04 -0.97
CA GLY A 20 -5.25 4.95 -1.94
C GLY A 20 -5.44 3.50 -2.39
N GLY A 21 -6.59 3.20 -3.01
CA GLY A 21 -6.78 1.88 -3.57
C GLY A 21 -8.11 1.67 -4.26
N TYR A 22 -8.15 0.62 -5.10
CA TYR A 22 -9.32 0.17 -5.82
C TYR A 22 -9.64 -1.27 -5.41
N ASN A 23 -10.86 -1.52 -4.92
CA ASN A 23 -11.23 -2.79 -4.26
C ASN A 23 -10.33 -3.16 -3.07
N ALA A 24 -9.61 -2.18 -2.51
CA ALA A 24 -8.88 -2.26 -1.25
C ALA A 24 -9.68 -1.52 -0.18
N ASP A 25 -9.55 -1.95 1.08
CA ASP A 25 -10.07 -1.21 2.23
C ASP A 25 -8.87 -0.53 2.92
N PRO A 26 -8.51 0.71 2.51
CA PRO A 26 -7.31 1.37 3.00
C PRO A 26 -7.41 1.66 4.50
N GLU A 27 -8.59 2.03 5.02
CA GLU A 27 -8.80 2.30 6.45
C GLU A 27 -8.46 1.08 7.31
N ALA A 28 -8.88 -0.12 6.90
CA ALA A 28 -8.54 -1.35 7.59
C ALA A 28 -7.05 -1.70 7.54
N LEU A 29 -6.30 -1.22 6.54
CA LEU A 29 -4.88 -1.51 6.38
C LEU A 29 -4.00 -0.59 7.23
N VAL A 30 -4.39 0.66 7.42
CA VAL A 30 -3.63 1.62 8.26
C VAL A 30 -3.99 1.60 9.74
N ALA A 31 -5.15 1.05 10.12
CA ALA A 31 -5.64 1.10 11.50
C ALA A 31 -4.70 0.44 12.55
N ASP A 32 -3.91 -0.56 12.13
CA ASP A 32 -3.05 -1.36 13.01
C ASP A 32 -1.54 -1.10 12.81
N THR A 33 -1.16 -0.11 11.98
CA THR A 33 0.24 0.11 11.62
C THR A 33 0.80 1.37 12.29
N GLU A 34 1.87 1.19 13.08
CA GLU A 34 2.57 2.28 13.77
C GLU A 34 3.47 3.11 12.84
N SER A 35 3.94 2.51 11.74
CA SER A 35 4.82 3.13 10.76
C SER A 35 4.51 2.67 9.33
N TRP A 36 4.93 3.45 8.33
CA TRP A 36 4.79 3.06 6.92
C TRP A 36 5.65 1.84 6.57
N GLU A 37 6.80 1.66 7.20
CA GLU A 37 7.65 0.48 7.03
C GLU A 37 6.95 -0.80 7.52
N ASP A 38 6.26 -0.70 8.67
CA ASP A 38 5.43 -1.77 9.21
C ASP A 38 4.22 -2.04 8.30
N LEU A 39 3.61 -0.99 7.76
CA LEU A 39 2.53 -1.12 6.78
C LEU A 39 2.99 -1.90 5.54
N LEU A 40 4.10 -1.52 4.91
CA LEU A 40 4.63 -2.25 3.73
C LEU A 40 4.96 -3.72 4.06
N THR A 41 5.55 -3.96 5.23
CA THR A 41 5.87 -5.31 5.70
C THR A 41 4.59 -6.13 5.92
N SER A 42 3.58 -5.56 6.57
CA SER A 42 2.31 -6.22 6.84
C SER A 42 1.56 -6.57 5.56
N LEU A 43 1.66 -5.74 4.51
CA LEU A 43 1.02 -5.98 3.22
C LEU A 43 1.57 -7.24 2.56
N GLY A 44 2.90 -7.41 2.58
CA GLY A 44 3.55 -8.62 2.07
C GLY A 44 3.07 -9.89 2.78
N VAL A 45 2.83 -9.82 4.09
CA VAL A 45 2.29 -10.95 4.88
C VAL A 45 0.81 -11.21 4.57
N ASN A 46 0.04 -10.17 4.27
CA ASN A 46 -1.40 -10.23 3.97
C ASN A 46 -1.73 -10.58 2.51
N GLY A 47 -0.74 -11.05 1.74
CA GLY A 47 -0.92 -11.49 0.35
C GLY A 47 -0.98 -10.36 -0.67
N TRP A 48 -0.58 -9.14 -0.30
CA TRP A 48 -0.36 -8.06 -1.25
C TRP A 48 1.02 -8.20 -1.88
N GLU A 49 1.07 -8.19 -3.20
CA GLU A 49 2.29 -8.25 -3.98
C GLU A 49 2.69 -6.83 -4.39
N LEU A 50 3.91 -6.42 -4.05
CA LEU A 50 4.50 -5.18 -4.55
C LEU A 50 4.81 -5.35 -6.04
N VAL A 51 4.10 -4.60 -6.88
CA VAL A 51 4.23 -4.69 -8.35
C VAL A 51 5.12 -3.59 -8.92
N GLN A 52 5.16 -2.42 -8.28
CA GLN A 52 5.92 -1.28 -8.78
C GLN A 52 6.29 -0.31 -7.66
N VAL A 53 7.45 0.33 -7.80
CA VAL A 53 7.86 1.46 -6.96
C VAL A 53 8.13 2.64 -7.90
N ILE A 54 7.51 3.77 -7.62
CA ILE A 54 7.65 5.01 -8.38
C ILE A 54 8.38 6.01 -7.48
N PRO A 55 9.72 6.13 -7.62
CA PRO A 55 10.47 7.13 -6.87
C PRO A 55 10.21 8.54 -7.44
N GLY A 56 10.08 9.52 -6.55
CA GLY A 56 9.78 10.91 -6.88
C GLY A 56 10.08 11.86 -5.72
N VAL A 57 9.42 13.03 -5.72
CA VAL A 57 9.35 13.89 -4.52
C VAL A 57 8.65 13.14 -3.39
N GLU A 58 7.63 12.36 -3.76
CA GLU A 58 6.97 11.39 -2.91
C GLU A 58 7.19 10.02 -3.57
N THR A 59 7.50 9.00 -2.78
CA THR A 59 7.70 7.64 -3.26
C THR A 59 6.39 6.89 -3.20
N THR A 60 5.89 6.44 -4.35
CA THR A 60 4.66 5.66 -4.42
C THR A 60 4.95 4.16 -4.60
N TYR A 61 4.40 3.34 -3.72
CA TYR A 61 4.46 1.89 -3.74
C TYR A 61 3.12 1.33 -4.24
N TRP A 62 3.16 0.56 -5.32
CA TRP A 62 1.97 -0.08 -5.89
C TRP A 62 1.92 -1.53 -5.51
N PHE A 63 0.78 -1.92 -4.94
CA PHE A 63 0.48 -3.27 -4.55
C PHE A 63 -0.72 -3.81 -5.31
N LYS A 64 -0.72 -5.12 -5.47
CA LYS A 64 -1.80 -5.87 -6.07
C LYS A 64 -2.10 -7.10 -5.21
N ARG A 65 -3.38 -7.38 -5.01
CA ARG A 65 -3.83 -8.64 -4.40
C ARG A 65 -4.76 -9.36 -5.37
N GLN A 66 -4.49 -10.64 -5.63
CA GLN A 66 -5.44 -11.51 -6.30
C GLN A 66 -6.35 -12.15 -5.24
N SER A 67 -7.66 -12.12 -5.46
CA SER A 67 -8.67 -12.73 -4.58
C SER A 67 -8.83 -14.22 -4.81
#